data_AF-A0A7V1M7K2-F1
#
_entry.id   AF-A0A7V1M7K2-F1
#
_cell.length_a   1.000
_cell.length_b   1.000
_cell.length_c   1.000
_cell.angle_alpha   90.00
_cell.angle_beta   90.00
_cell.angle_gamma   90.00
#
_symmetry.space_group_name_H-M   'P 1'
#
loop_
_entity.id
_entity.type
_entity.pdbx_description
1 polymer ?
#
loop_
_entity_poly.entity_id
_entity_poly.type
_entity_poly.pdbx_seq_one_letter_code
_entity_poly.pdbx_strand_id
1 'polypeptide(L)'
;MRAWLQQVKTDFAVYCLLLLANLPGLRQVVANAPLRADTDTAAMLDAMRETSGLHGWWHWFTGDWFLHNGFYRPTTCLSLLVDYTLHGETGWGYRLTNWLLAALTAIGVYLLSRRFARRWLSHIFAEEWQVRLFALTGAVALSLQQTNALTTLRGISAWCLIALWVLVAGISRLSQQAKAWGTSLREHGWQLWLGAGAFFWGWDRLVHSGYERLIVWVPSRTALLATCLTVWSVWWLIRWGDSGRTRFLLVAGLFYAGALGAYEQPLALVPVIVVLAYAMRREWRWRAWVASGSVIAIAVGYLLLRFALLPATLSGYQQQQLRSATALGMLHFLQALLPLLNHFRYWLTVGFNPYLFFFKDAWDTLIADLAFLGVLVAVWRSWKWFGWWLLWQGATYLPMSLLHPFEHYYYLPQAGQNAIDLALMAWGLQHTHRILHRGDSLEPCRHV
;
A
#
# COMPACT_ATOMS: atom_id res chain seq x y z
N MET A 1 2.36 -22.37 -20.72
CA MET A 1 1.78 -21.28 -21.55
C MET A 1 0.26 -21.32 -21.54
N ARG A 2 -0.39 -22.46 -21.85
CA ARG A 2 -1.87 -22.62 -21.83
C ARG A 2 -2.55 -22.21 -20.50
N ALA A 3 -2.08 -22.70 -19.36
CA ALA A 3 -2.64 -22.34 -18.05
C ALA A 3 -2.55 -20.83 -17.73
N TRP A 4 -1.48 -20.17 -18.19
CA TRP A 4 -1.32 -18.72 -18.03
C TRP A 4 -2.29 -17.96 -18.94
N LEU A 5 -2.44 -18.37 -20.20
CA LEU A 5 -3.42 -17.77 -21.11
C LEU A 5 -4.86 -17.92 -20.61
N GLN A 6 -5.20 -19.06 -20.01
CA GLN A 6 -6.52 -19.27 -19.43
C GLN A 6 -6.74 -18.38 -18.20
N GLN A 7 -5.72 -18.21 -17.37
CA GLN A 7 -5.77 -17.26 -16.26
C GLN A 7 -5.92 -15.81 -16.75
N VAL A 8 -5.16 -15.40 -17.77
CA VAL A 8 -5.28 -14.06 -18.39
C VAL A 8 -6.68 -13.84 -18.96
N LYS A 9 -7.27 -14.83 -19.64
CA LYS A 9 -8.66 -14.74 -20.10
C LYS A 9 -9.65 -14.57 -18.94
N THR A 10 -9.40 -15.24 -17.83
CA THR A 10 -10.27 -15.16 -16.64
C THR A 10 -10.12 -13.81 -15.92
N ASP A 11 -8.91 -13.23 -15.96
CA ASP A 11 -8.58 -11.97 -15.28
C ASP A 11 -8.69 -10.75 -16.22
N PHE A 12 -9.09 -10.91 -17.49
CA PHE A 12 -9.19 -9.81 -18.46
C PHE A 12 -10.14 -8.71 -17.98
N ALA A 13 -11.34 -9.10 -17.50
CA ALA A 13 -12.30 -8.16 -16.94
C ALA A 13 -11.73 -7.41 -15.71
N VAL A 14 -10.90 -8.07 -14.89
CA VAL A 14 -10.21 -7.44 -13.76
C VAL A 14 -9.25 -6.37 -14.24
N TYR A 15 -8.43 -6.66 -15.26
CA TYR A 15 -7.51 -5.66 -15.81
C TYR A 15 -8.23 -4.47 -16.42
N CYS A 16 -9.35 -4.68 -17.12
CA CYS A 16 -10.19 -3.60 -17.61
C CYS A 16 -10.72 -2.73 -16.47
N LEU A 17 -11.25 -3.33 -15.39
CA LEU A 17 -11.73 -2.57 -14.23
C LEU A 17 -10.62 -1.76 -13.55
N LEU A 18 -9.40 -2.30 -13.46
CA LEU A 18 -8.26 -1.57 -12.92
C LEU A 18 -7.85 -0.39 -13.80
N LEU A 19 -7.87 -0.56 -15.12
CA LEU A 19 -7.62 0.56 -16.05
C LEU A 19 -8.71 1.62 -15.94
N LEU A 20 -9.98 1.23 -15.84
CA LEU A 20 -11.11 2.14 -15.61
C LEU A 20 -10.96 2.92 -14.30
N ALA A 21 -10.55 2.26 -13.21
CA ALA A 21 -10.29 2.89 -11.92
C ALA A 21 -9.14 3.92 -11.96
N ASN A 22 -8.22 3.80 -12.92
CA ASN A 22 -7.13 4.75 -13.13
C ASN A 22 -7.49 5.91 -14.08
N LEU A 23 -8.63 5.86 -14.80
CA LEU A 23 -9.03 6.93 -15.73
C LEU A 23 -9.10 8.34 -15.13
N PRO A 24 -9.52 8.56 -13.86
CA PRO A 24 -9.48 9.89 -13.27
C PRO A 24 -8.10 10.55 -13.33
N GLY A 25 -7.03 9.75 -13.31
CA GLY A 25 -5.65 10.19 -13.45
C GLY A 25 -5.30 10.78 -14.81
N LEU A 26 -6.06 10.50 -15.88
CA LEU A 26 -5.79 11.08 -17.20
C LEU A 26 -5.95 12.61 -17.20
N ARG A 27 -6.81 13.17 -16.33
CA ARG A 27 -6.89 14.63 -16.12
C ARG A 27 -5.56 15.22 -15.65
N GLN A 28 -4.83 14.48 -14.82
CA GLN A 28 -3.50 14.87 -14.36
C GLN A 28 -2.46 14.76 -15.48
N VAL A 29 -2.58 13.74 -16.35
CA VAL A 29 -1.70 13.57 -17.51
C VAL A 29 -1.75 14.77 -18.45
N VAL A 30 -2.95 15.20 -18.82
CA VAL A 30 -3.17 16.29 -19.80
C VAL A 30 -3.15 17.69 -19.18
N ALA A 31 -2.83 17.83 -17.88
CA ALA A 31 -2.84 19.12 -17.20
C ALA A 31 -1.91 20.14 -17.91
N ASN A 32 -2.34 21.38 -18.08
CA ASN A 32 -1.51 22.41 -18.71
C ASN A 32 -0.57 23.11 -17.70
N ALA A 33 0.15 22.32 -16.90
CA ALA A 33 1.15 22.85 -15.97
C ALA A 33 2.53 22.88 -16.65
N PRO A 34 3.21 24.03 -16.73
CA PRO A 34 4.54 24.13 -17.33
C PRO A 34 5.57 23.36 -16.49
N LEU A 35 6.35 22.49 -17.13
CA LEU A 35 7.35 21.66 -16.42
C LEU A 35 8.38 22.51 -15.69
N ARG A 36 8.86 23.58 -16.33
CA ARG A 36 9.90 24.47 -15.79
C ARG A 36 9.44 25.37 -14.64
N ALA A 37 8.15 25.35 -14.27
CA ALA A 37 7.69 26.07 -13.07
C ALA A 37 8.12 25.38 -11.76
N ASP A 38 8.46 24.09 -11.82
CA ASP A 38 9.05 23.34 -10.71
C ASP A 38 10.57 23.35 -10.87
N THR A 39 11.28 23.88 -9.87
CA THR A 39 12.74 24.09 -9.94
C THR A 39 13.52 22.79 -10.11
N ASP A 40 13.07 21.72 -9.43
CA ASP A 40 13.69 20.40 -9.55
C ASP A 40 13.51 19.85 -10.96
N THR A 41 12.29 19.93 -11.49
CA THR A 41 12.00 19.50 -12.86
C THR A 41 12.80 20.31 -13.89
N ALA A 42 12.96 21.62 -13.70
CA ALA A 42 13.77 22.46 -14.59
C ALA A 42 15.24 22.00 -14.60
N ALA A 43 15.85 21.81 -13.42
CA ALA A 43 17.22 21.31 -13.30
C ALA A 43 17.39 19.93 -13.96
N MET A 44 16.41 19.04 -13.80
CA MET A 44 16.41 17.72 -14.47
C MET A 44 16.37 17.85 -16.00
N LEU A 45 15.55 18.74 -16.54
CA LEU A 45 15.47 18.99 -17.99
C LEU A 45 16.79 19.54 -18.54
N ASP A 46 17.43 20.44 -17.81
CA ASP A 46 18.72 21.02 -18.22
C ASP A 46 19.81 19.94 -18.22
N ALA A 47 19.88 19.08 -17.19
CA ALA A 47 20.80 17.94 -17.15
C ALA A 47 20.58 16.92 -18.27
N MET A 48 19.31 16.64 -18.63
CA MET A 48 18.98 15.77 -19.77
C MET A 48 19.39 16.40 -21.12
N ARG A 49 19.25 17.71 -21.26
CA ARG A 49 19.70 18.45 -22.45
C ARG A 49 21.22 18.43 -22.58
N GLU A 50 21.95 18.70 -21.49
CA GLU A 50 23.42 18.71 -21.46
C GLU A 50 24.02 17.35 -21.81
N THR A 51 23.36 16.26 -21.40
CA THR A 51 23.78 14.88 -21.73
C THR A 51 23.26 14.38 -23.07
N SER A 52 22.67 15.24 -23.91
CA SER A 52 22.13 14.88 -25.23
C SER A 52 21.08 13.76 -25.17
N GLY A 53 20.23 13.77 -24.14
CA GLY A 53 19.15 12.80 -23.96
C GLY A 53 19.64 11.35 -23.84
N LEU A 54 18.98 10.42 -24.53
CA LEU A 54 19.32 9.00 -24.45
C LEU A 54 20.76 8.70 -24.90
N HIS A 55 21.40 9.52 -25.73
CA HIS A 55 22.78 9.25 -26.17
C HIS A 55 23.80 9.28 -25.02
N GLY A 56 23.56 10.08 -23.98
CA GLY A 56 24.43 10.18 -22.80
C GLY A 56 23.99 9.32 -21.61
N TRP A 57 23.09 8.34 -21.80
CA TRP A 57 22.46 7.61 -20.69
C TRP A 57 23.45 6.96 -19.71
N TRP A 58 24.59 6.49 -20.20
CA TRP A 58 25.61 5.81 -19.38
C TRP A 58 26.21 6.71 -18.30
N HIS A 59 26.22 8.03 -18.52
CA HIS A 59 26.72 9.02 -17.55
C HIS A 59 26.07 8.84 -16.16
N TRP A 60 24.77 8.54 -16.15
CA TRP A 60 23.97 8.39 -14.93
C TRP A 60 24.17 7.08 -14.18
N PHE A 61 24.91 6.12 -14.76
CA PHE A 61 25.33 4.88 -14.10
C PHE A 61 26.68 4.99 -13.39
N THR A 62 27.37 6.11 -13.57
CA THR A 62 28.73 6.33 -13.02
C THR A 62 28.79 7.50 -12.03
N GLY A 63 27.65 8.09 -11.66
CA GLY A 63 27.63 9.29 -10.84
C GLY A 63 26.29 9.55 -10.17
N ASP A 64 26.11 10.81 -9.75
CA ASP A 64 24.90 11.29 -9.08
C ASP A 64 23.73 11.34 -10.07
N TRP A 65 22.50 11.35 -9.56
CA TRP A 65 21.34 11.60 -10.41
C TRP A 65 21.24 13.09 -10.80
N PHE A 66 20.27 13.44 -11.64
CA PHE A 66 20.12 14.76 -12.26
C PHE A 66 20.24 15.99 -11.34
N LEU A 67 19.88 15.86 -10.05
CA LEU A 67 19.90 16.99 -9.11
C LEU A 67 21.23 17.16 -8.37
N HIS A 68 22.23 16.31 -8.62
CA HIS A 68 23.56 16.40 -7.99
C HIS A 68 23.53 16.57 -6.46
N ASN A 69 22.59 15.89 -5.81
CA ASN A 69 22.31 16.05 -4.38
C ASN A 69 22.64 14.78 -3.57
N GLY A 70 23.52 13.93 -4.08
CA GLY A 70 24.12 12.79 -3.40
C GLY A 70 23.30 11.49 -3.45
N PHE A 71 22.45 11.30 -4.47
CA PHE A 71 21.62 10.10 -4.65
C PHE A 71 22.01 9.31 -5.91
N TYR A 72 22.12 7.99 -5.77
CA TYR A 72 22.43 7.10 -6.88
C TYR A 72 21.14 6.51 -7.46
N ARG A 73 20.59 7.14 -8.52
CA ARG A 73 19.29 6.79 -9.13
C ARG A 73 19.32 6.59 -10.66
N PRO A 74 20.19 5.69 -11.17
CA PRO A 74 20.38 5.48 -12.61
C PRO A 74 19.10 5.03 -13.35
N THR A 75 18.24 4.24 -12.71
CA THR A 75 17.02 3.71 -13.33
C THR A 75 15.97 4.81 -13.52
N THR A 76 15.86 5.73 -12.55
CA THR A 76 15.00 6.91 -12.73
C THR A 76 15.55 7.84 -13.80
N CYS A 77 16.86 8.08 -13.83
CA CYS A 77 17.49 8.88 -14.89
C CYS A 77 17.20 8.29 -16.27
N LEU A 78 17.43 6.99 -16.46
CA LEU A 78 17.14 6.31 -17.72
C LEU A 78 15.66 6.43 -18.11
N SER A 79 14.74 6.21 -17.18
CA SER A 79 13.29 6.33 -17.45
C SER A 79 12.90 7.73 -17.93
N LEU A 80 13.49 8.77 -17.34
CA LEU A 80 13.21 10.16 -17.70
C LEU A 80 13.90 10.57 -19.01
N LEU A 81 15.11 10.07 -19.28
CA LEU A 81 15.77 10.27 -20.58
C LEU A 81 14.97 9.68 -21.74
N VAL A 82 14.33 8.53 -21.52
CA VAL A 82 13.40 7.94 -22.50
C VAL A 82 12.24 8.89 -22.75
N ASP A 83 11.57 9.38 -21.70
CA ASP A 83 10.48 10.36 -21.84
C ASP A 83 10.95 11.64 -22.54
N TYR A 84 12.12 12.18 -22.17
CA TYR A 84 12.71 13.38 -22.79
C TYR A 84 13.05 13.18 -24.26
N THR A 85 13.57 12.01 -24.64
CA THR A 85 13.94 11.72 -26.03
C THR A 85 12.70 11.56 -26.91
N LEU A 86 11.63 10.99 -26.36
CA LEU A 86 10.37 10.79 -27.08
C LEU A 86 9.49 12.03 -27.13
N HIS A 87 9.52 12.86 -26.09
CA HIS A 87 8.53 13.92 -25.86
C HIS A 87 9.15 15.31 -25.63
N GLY A 88 10.48 15.44 -25.59
CA GLY A 88 11.17 16.68 -25.25
C GLY A 88 10.74 17.22 -23.89
N GLU A 89 10.41 18.52 -23.87
CA GLU A 89 9.90 19.19 -22.66
C GLU A 89 8.36 19.18 -22.57
N THR A 90 7.67 18.34 -23.35
CA THR A 90 6.21 18.25 -23.27
C THR A 90 5.79 17.47 -22.01
N GLY A 91 5.09 18.14 -21.08
CA GLY A 91 4.79 17.58 -19.76
C GLY A 91 3.88 16.36 -19.75
N TRP A 92 3.04 16.19 -20.76
CA TRP A 92 2.10 15.06 -20.81
C TRP A 92 2.82 13.70 -20.91
N GLY A 93 3.97 13.62 -21.60
CA GLY A 93 4.72 12.37 -21.79
C GLY A 93 5.21 11.79 -20.46
N TYR A 94 5.88 12.62 -19.65
CA TYR A 94 6.32 12.24 -18.30
C TYR A 94 5.15 11.77 -17.43
N ARG A 95 4.05 12.51 -17.45
CA ARG A 95 2.87 12.19 -16.63
C ARG A 95 2.16 10.93 -17.12
N LEU A 96 2.17 10.66 -18.43
CA LEU A 96 1.64 9.42 -18.99
C LEU A 96 2.42 8.23 -18.45
N THR A 97 3.76 8.28 -18.48
CA THR A 97 4.57 7.20 -17.92
C THR A 97 4.34 7.08 -16.40
N ASN A 98 4.13 8.18 -15.66
CA ASN A 98 3.77 8.12 -14.23
C ASN A 98 2.43 7.39 -14.00
N TRP A 99 1.42 7.73 -14.81
CA TRP A 99 0.12 7.07 -14.79
C TRP A 99 0.20 5.58 -15.14
N LEU A 100 1.00 5.20 -16.14
CA LEU A 100 1.23 3.81 -16.49
C LEU A 100 1.90 3.03 -15.34
N LEU A 101 2.89 3.61 -14.67
CA LEU A 101 3.51 3.00 -13.49
C LEU A 101 2.52 2.82 -12.34
N ALA A 102 1.64 3.79 -12.11
CA ALA A 102 0.58 3.70 -11.10
C ALA A 102 -0.38 2.53 -11.41
N ALA A 103 -0.85 2.42 -12.65
CA ALA A 103 -1.72 1.33 -13.10
C ALA A 103 -1.03 -0.04 -13.00
N LEU A 104 0.25 -0.14 -13.41
CA LEU A 104 1.04 -1.37 -13.29
C LEU A 104 1.28 -1.76 -11.83
N THR A 105 1.43 -0.79 -10.93
CA THR A 105 1.53 -1.03 -9.49
C THR A 105 0.23 -1.60 -8.94
N ALA A 106 -0.93 -1.05 -9.33
CA ALA A 106 -2.24 -1.57 -8.91
C ALA A 106 -2.46 -3.02 -9.38
N ILE A 107 -2.07 -3.35 -10.62
CA ILE A 107 -2.10 -4.73 -11.14
C ILE A 107 -1.20 -5.65 -10.32
N GLY A 108 0.03 -5.22 -10.02
CA GLY A 108 0.96 -5.99 -9.19
C GLY A 108 0.42 -6.24 -7.78
N VAL A 109 -0.20 -5.23 -7.16
CA VAL A 109 -0.86 -5.32 -5.85
C VAL A 109 -2.06 -6.27 -5.89
N TYR A 110 -2.88 -6.25 -6.96
CA TYR A 110 -3.95 -7.23 -7.15
C TYR A 110 -3.41 -8.66 -7.09
N LEU A 111 -2.35 -8.94 -7.85
CA LEU A 111 -1.75 -10.28 -7.92
C LEU A 111 -1.16 -10.71 -6.57
N LEU A 112 -0.40 -9.84 -5.91
CA LEU A 112 0.16 -10.09 -4.59
C LEU A 112 -0.95 -10.34 -3.56
N SER A 113 -1.90 -9.41 -3.43
CA SER A 113 -3.00 -9.49 -2.46
C SER A 113 -3.81 -10.77 -2.65
N ARG A 114 -4.12 -11.16 -3.90
CA ARG A 114 -4.80 -12.43 -4.21
C ARG A 114 -4.00 -13.63 -3.70
N ARG A 115 -2.69 -13.66 -3.97
CA ARG A 115 -1.82 -14.79 -3.56
C ARG A 115 -1.67 -14.91 -2.06
N PHE A 116 -1.53 -13.78 -1.36
CA PHE A 116 -1.45 -13.78 0.10
C PHE A 116 -2.81 -14.10 0.73
N ALA A 117 -3.92 -13.61 0.16
CA ALA A 117 -5.25 -13.75 0.78
C ALA A 117 -5.69 -15.21 0.71
N ARG A 118 -5.43 -15.86 -0.43
CA ARG A 118 -5.59 -17.30 -0.58
C ARG A 118 -4.79 -18.11 0.45
N ARG A 119 -3.61 -17.64 0.84
CA ARG A 119 -2.70 -18.37 1.76
C ARG A 119 -3.06 -18.16 3.22
N TRP A 120 -3.33 -16.92 3.63
CA TRP A 120 -3.41 -16.53 5.04
C TRP A 120 -4.79 -16.08 5.49
N LEU A 121 -5.70 -15.77 4.55
CA LEU A 121 -7.09 -15.42 4.82
C LEU A 121 -8.07 -16.51 4.31
N SER A 122 -7.61 -17.75 4.11
CA SER A 122 -8.47 -18.86 3.69
C SER A 122 -9.54 -19.23 4.71
N HIS A 123 -9.37 -18.84 5.98
CA HIS A 123 -10.40 -18.97 7.00
C HIS A 123 -11.47 -17.88 6.89
N ILE A 124 -11.19 -16.79 6.15
CA ILE A 124 -12.14 -15.72 5.85
C ILE A 124 -12.84 -15.99 4.53
N PHE A 125 -12.08 -16.36 3.50
CA PHE A 125 -12.60 -16.61 2.16
C PHE A 125 -12.73 -18.10 1.90
N ALA A 126 -13.96 -18.58 1.79
CA ALA A 126 -14.27 -19.98 1.47
C ALA A 126 -14.08 -20.25 -0.02
N GLU A 127 -14.36 -19.27 -0.88
CA GLU A 127 -14.40 -19.44 -2.33
C GLU A 127 -13.38 -18.54 -3.05
N GLU A 128 -12.85 -19.01 -4.18
CA GLU A 128 -11.84 -18.28 -4.97
C GLU A 128 -12.35 -16.93 -5.49
N TRP A 129 -13.64 -16.79 -5.78
CA TRP A 129 -14.19 -15.50 -6.23
C TRP A 129 -14.15 -14.44 -5.12
N GLN A 130 -14.29 -14.83 -3.84
CA GLN A 130 -14.18 -13.92 -2.70
C GLN A 130 -12.75 -13.37 -2.57
N VAL A 131 -11.75 -14.24 -2.74
CA VAL A 131 -10.33 -13.85 -2.77
C VAL A 131 -10.05 -12.87 -3.92
N ARG A 132 -10.61 -13.14 -5.11
CA ARG A 132 -10.45 -12.27 -6.28
C ARG A 132 -11.12 -10.92 -6.07
N LEU A 133 -12.33 -10.91 -5.52
CA LEU A 133 -13.07 -9.69 -5.22
C LEU A 133 -12.29 -8.85 -4.21
N PHE A 134 -11.84 -9.45 -3.10
CA PHE A 134 -11.00 -8.79 -2.10
C PHE A 134 -9.76 -8.13 -2.73
N ALA A 135 -9.01 -8.89 -3.54
CA ALA A 135 -7.81 -8.37 -4.18
C ALA A 135 -8.12 -7.27 -5.20
N LEU A 136 -9.22 -7.40 -5.95
CA LEU A 136 -9.67 -6.41 -6.93
C LEU A 136 -10.09 -5.11 -6.23
N THR A 137 -10.92 -5.20 -5.19
CA THR A 137 -11.31 -4.04 -4.36
C THR A 137 -10.09 -3.29 -3.88
N GLY A 138 -9.04 -4.00 -3.45
CA GLY A 138 -7.82 -3.36 -3.00
C GLY A 138 -7.01 -2.65 -4.08
N ALA A 139 -6.89 -3.26 -5.25
CA ALA A 139 -6.20 -2.63 -6.36
C ALA A 139 -7.00 -1.45 -6.95
N VAL A 140 -8.33 -1.52 -6.94
CA VAL A 140 -9.21 -0.38 -7.28
C VAL A 140 -9.04 0.73 -6.25
N ALA A 141 -9.12 0.43 -4.95
CA ALA A 141 -8.93 1.44 -3.91
C ALA A 141 -7.58 2.13 -4.03
N LEU A 142 -6.49 1.38 -4.24
CA LEU A 142 -5.17 1.96 -4.48
C LEU A 142 -5.13 2.85 -5.74
N SER A 143 -5.80 2.46 -6.82
CA SER A 143 -5.91 3.27 -8.05
C SER A 143 -6.66 4.59 -7.80
N LEU A 144 -7.73 4.55 -7.00
CA LEU A 144 -8.49 5.74 -6.62
C LEU A 144 -7.68 6.64 -5.66
N GLN A 145 -6.85 6.06 -4.79
CA GLN A 145 -5.91 6.82 -3.94
C GLN A 145 -4.87 7.54 -4.81
N GLN A 146 -4.24 6.82 -5.75
CA GLN A 146 -3.20 7.32 -6.66
C GLN A 146 -3.67 8.50 -7.53
N THR A 147 -4.95 8.48 -7.91
CA THR A 147 -5.57 9.51 -8.76
C THR A 147 -6.27 10.61 -7.97
N ASN A 148 -6.17 10.56 -6.63
CA ASN A 148 -6.90 11.39 -5.67
C ASN A 148 -8.44 11.27 -5.74
N ALA A 149 -8.99 10.35 -6.53
CA ALA A 149 -10.43 10.21 -6.73
C ALA A 149 -11.17 9.78 -5.45
N LEU A 150 -10.47 9.07 -4.55
CA LEU A 150 -11.05 8.60 -3.29
C LEU A 150 -11.40 9.74 -2.31
N THR A 151 -10.85 10.94 -2.50
CA THR A 151 -11.17 12.13 -1.69
C THR A 151 -12.65 12.49 -1.74
N THR A 152 -13.33 12.20 -2.85
CA THR A 152 -14.77 12.42 -3.01
C THR A 152 -15.61 11.59 -2.04
N LEU A 153 -15.06 10.49 -1.51
CA LEU A 153 -15.72 9.60 -0.56
C LEU A 153 -15.41 9.95 0.90
N ARG A 154 -14.51 10.91 1.19
CA ARG A 154 -14.17 11.30 2.57
C ARG A 154 -15.36 11.84 3.36
N GLY A 155 -16.36 12.42 2.68
CA GLY A 155 -17.60 12.86 3.30
C GLY A 155 -18.54 11.72 3.71
N ILE A 156 -18.29 10.49 3.26
CA ILE A 156 -19.12 9.32 3.59
C ILE A 156 -18.69 8.78 4.95
N SER A 157 -19.56 8.97 5.94
CA SER A 157 -19.36 8.44 7.29
C SER A 157 -19.27 6.91 7.27
N ALA A 158 -18.20 6.38 7.85
CA ALA A 158 -18.01 4.95 8.10
C ALA A 158 -19.20 4.35 8.88
N TRP A 159 -19.77 5.12 9.83
CA TRP A 159 -20.92 4.69 10.61
C TRP A 159 -22.17 4.53 9.77
N CYS A 160 -22.38 5.38 8.77
CA CYS A 160 -23.49 5.22 7.82
C CYS A 160 -23.34 3.94 7.00
N LEU A 161 -22.11 3.59 6.59
CA LEU A 161 -21.84 2.34 5.87
C LEU A 161 -22.03 1.12 6.75
N ILE A 162 -21.58 1.18 8.01
CA ILE A 162 -21.82 0.11 9.00
C ILE A 162 -23.32 -0.04 9.25
N ALA A 163 -24.03 1.06 9.49
CA ALA A 163 -25.47 1.03 9.72
C ALA A 163 -26.22 0.46 8.51
N LEU A 164 -25.90 0.91 7.29
CA LEU A 164 -26.47 0.39 6.06
C LEU A 164 -26.18 -1.10 5.90
N TRP A 165 -24.95 -1.54 6.16
CA TRP A 165 -24.59 -2.94 6.04
C TRP A 165 -25.28 -3.81 7.09
N VAL A 166 -25.34 -3.36 8.34
CA VAL A 166 -26.08 -4.00 9.43
C VAL A 166 -27.57 -4.07 9.11
N LEU A 167 -28.13 -3.01 8.51
CA LEU A 167 -29.50 -3.00 8.02
C LEU A 167 -29.69 -4.00 6.88
N VAL A 168 -28.82 -4.06 5.88
CA VAL A 168 -28.93 -5.01 4.75
C VAL A 168 -28.82 -6.46 5.24
N ALA A 169 -27.81 -6.76 6.06
CA ALA A 169 -27.64 -8.07 6.70
C ALA A 169 -28.81 -8.40 7.65
N GLY A 170 -29.41 -7.37 8.25
CA GLY A 170 -30.60 -7.47 9.08
C GLY A 170 -31.89 -7.65 8.28
N ILE A 171 -32.03 -7.02 7.10
CA ILE A 171 -33.25 -6.99 6.26
C ILE A 171 -33.52 -8.37 5.67
N SER A 172 -32.49 -9.14 5.33
CA SER A 172 -32.63 -10.56 4.99
C SER A 172 -33.26 -11.40 6.12
N ARG A 173 -33.35 -10.88 7.35
CA ARG A 173 -33.98 -11.50 8.53
C ARG A 173 -35.16 -10.72 9.13
N LEU A 174 -35.26 -9.41 8.90
CA LEU A 174 -36.33 -8.56 9.45
C LEU A 174 -37.70 -8.96 8.91
N SER A 175 -37.77 -9.60 7.74
CA SER A 175 -39.01 -10.20 7.23
C SER A 175 -39.52 -11.37 8.09
N GLN A 176 -38.69 -11.97 8.96
CA GLN A 176 -39.09 -13.13 9.76
C GLN A 176 -39.19 -12.88 11.28
N GLN A 177 -38.32 -12.12 11.96
CA GLN A 177 -38.44 -11.96 13.43
C GLN A 177 -37.81 -10.67 14.02
N ALA A 178 -38.61 -9.59 14.17
CA ALA A 178 -38.18 -8.37 14.88
C ALA A 178 -37.81 -8.60 16.36
N LYS A 179 -38.43 -9.60 17.03
CA LYS A 179 -38.10 -9.95 18.42
C LYS A 179 -36.70 -10.58 18.58
N ALA A 180 -36.19 -11.27 17.57
CA ALA A 180 -34.88 -11.92 17.61
C ALA A 180 -33.70 -10.93 17.55
N TRP A 181 -33.95 -9.72 17.03
CA TRP A 181 -32.92 -8.69 16.92
C TRP A 181 -32.51 -8.12 18.29
N GLY A 182 -33.48 -7.87 19.17
CA GLY A 182 -33.23 -7.36 20.51
C GLY A 182 -32.45 -8.34 21.40
N THR A 183 -32.76 -9.63 21.33
CA THR A 183 -32.02 -10.67 22.04
C THR A 183 -30.61 -10.85 21.48
N SER A 184 -30.47 -10.88 20.14
CA SER A 184 -29.17 -11.02 19.50
C SER A 184 -28.22 -9.85 19.82
N LEU A 185 -28.72 -8.61 19.84
CA LEU A 185 -27.95 -7.44 20.27
C LEU A 185 -27.54 -7.52 21.74
N ARG A 186 -28.42 -8.01 22.64
CA ARG A 186 -28.09 -8.18 24.07
C ARG A 186 -27.03 -9.25 24.29
N GLU A 187 -27.13 -10.37 23.59
CA GLU A 187 -26.23 -11.52 23.75
C GLU A 187 -24.88 -11.31 23.04
N HIS A 188 -24.88 -10.66 21.86
CA HIS A 188 -23.73 -10.60 20.98
C HIS A 188 -23.27 -9.18 20.64
N GLY A 189 -23.85 -8.15 21.27
CA GLY A 189 -23.59 -6.74 20.96
C GLY A 189 -22.11 -6.36 20.98
N TRP A 190 -21.32 -6.89 21.92
CA TRP A 190 -19.88 -6.64 21.97
C TRP A 190 -19.13 -7.27 20.79
N GLN A 191 -19.56 -8.42 20.28
CA GLN A 191 -18.93 -9.07 19.12
C GLN A 191 -19.26 -8.30 17.84
N LEU A 192 -20.51 -7.84 17.72
CA LEU A 192 -20.93 -6.94 16.64
C LEU A 192 -20.12 -5.64 16.66
N TRP A 193 -19.87 -5.08 17.86
CA TRP A 193 -19.00 -3.91 18.04
C TRP A 193 -17.57 -4.14 17.55
N LEU A 194 -16.97 -5.30 17.86
CA LEU A 194 -15.63 -5.64 17.35
C LEU A 194 -15.60 -5.71 15.82
N GLY A 195 -16.60 -6.33 15.20
CA GLY A 195 -16.70 -6.41 13.74
C GLY A 195 -16.89 -5.02 13.11
N ALA A 196 -17.79 -4.22 13.66
CA ALA A 196 -18.03 -2.83 13.25
C ALA A 196 -16.77 -1.97 13.40
N GLY A 197 -16.06 -2.09 14.52
CA GLY A 197 -14.86 -1.31 14.80
C GLY A 197 -13.69 -1.64 13.88
N ALA A 198 -13.47 -2.91 13.55
CA ALA A 198 -12.49 -3.30 12.54
C ALA A 198 -12.85 -2.72 11.16
N PHE A 199 -14.13 -2.81 10.76
CA PHE A 199 -14.58 -2.23 9.50
C PHE A 199 -14.40 -0.71 9.45
N PHE A 200 -14.80 -0.01 10.52
CA PHE A 200 -14.66 1.44 10.69
C PHE A 200 -13.22 1.87 10.42
N TRP A 201 -12.26 1.30 11.13
CA TRP A 201 -10.84 1.65 11.01
C TRP A 201 -10.26 1.31 9.63
N GLY A 202 -10.70 0.18 9.05
CA GLY A 202 -10.31 -0.18 7.69
C GLY A 202 -10.81 0.83 6.66
N TRP A 203 -12.09 1.22 6.71
CA TRP A 203 -12.65 2.22 5.80
C TRP A 203 -12.03 3.60 5.98
N ASP A 204 -11.94 4.07 7.23
CA ASP A 204 -11.50 5.42 7.55
C ASP A 204 -10.07 5.68 7.04
N ARG A 205 -9.13 4.77 7.34
CA ARG A 205 -7.75 4.88 6.86
C ARG A 205 -7.65 4.77 5.34
N LEU A 206 -8.48 3.93 4.73
CA LEU A 206 -8.50 3.73 3.28
C LEU A 206 -8.87 5.02 2.55
N VAL A 207 -9.94 5.71 2.96
CA VAL A 207 -10.45 6.91 2.25
C VAL A 207 -9.67 8.20 2.55
N HIS A 208 -8.98 8.25 3.69
CA HIS A 208 -8.14 9.40 4.04
C HIS A 208 -6.75 9.34 3.41
N SER A 209 -6.34 8.20 2.87
CA SER A 209 -5.11 8.07 2.08
C SER A 209 -5.36 8.58 0.66
N GLY A 210 -4.48 9.44 0.12
CA GLY A 210 -4.63 9.99 -1.22
C GLY A 210 -3.38 10.72 -1.68
N TYR A 211 -3.29 10.90 -2.99
CA TYR A 211 -2.13 11.49 -3.66
C TYR A 211 -2.56 12.64 -4.55
N GLU A 212 -2.15 13.87 -4.24
CA GLU A 212 -2.49 15.06 -5.02
C GLU A 212 -1.55 15.25 -6.22
N ARG A 213 -0.26 14.95 -6.04
CA ARG A 213 0.79 15.29 -7.01
C ARG A 213 1.49 14.08 -7.62
N LEU A 214 1.15 12.86 -7.22
CA LEU A 214 1.83 11.63 -7.67
C LEU A 214 1.88 11.46 -9.20
N ILE A 215 0.85 11.85 -9.97
CA ILE A 215 0.92 11.74 -11.44
C ILE A 215 1.51 13.01 -12.07
N VAL A 216 1.07 14.20 -11.61
CA VAL A 216 1.45 15.50 -12.21
C VAL A 216 2.92 15.84 -12.03
N TRP A 217 3.49 15.54 -10.87
CA TRP A 217 4.83 15.98 -10.48
C TRP A 217 5.89 15.02 -11.01
N VAL A 218 6.76 15.48 -11.91
CA VAL A 218 7.74 14.64 -12.60
C VAL A 218 8.72 13.93 -11.64
N PRO A 219 9.29 14.57 -10.60
CA PRO A 219 10.19 13.93 -9.65
C PRO A 219 9.58 12.75 -8.87
N SER A 220 8.24 12.68 -8.75
CA SER A 220 7.56 11.52 -8.15
C SER A 220 7.85 10.20 -8.89
N ARG A 221 8.37 10.26 -10.12
CA ARG A 221 8.89 9.12 -10.90
C ARG A 221 9.76 8.21 -10.06
N THR A 222 10.60 8.77 -9.19
CA THR A 222 11.48 8.03 -8.27
C THR A 222 10.69 7.00 -7.45
N ALA A 223 9.71 7.45 -6.68
CA ALA A 223 8.86 6.60 -5.86
C ALA A 223 7.92 5.71 -6.66
N LEU A 224 7.31 6.22 -7.74
CA LEU A 224 6.41 5.45 -8.61
C LEU A 224 7.13 4.24 -9.22
N LEU A 225 8.30 4.49 -9.82
CA LEU A 225 9.09 3.46 -10.48
C LEU A 225 9.64 2.47 -9.45
N ALA A 226 10.22 2.95 -8.36
CA ALA A 226 10.72 2.08 -7.29
C ALA A 226 9.63 1.19 -6.70
N THR A 227 8.43 1.74 -6.45
CA THR A 227 7.30 0.98 -5.90
C THR A 227 6.78 -0.05 -6.89
N CYS A 228 6.58 0.34 -8.16
CA CYS A 228 6.15 -0.57 -9.21
C CYS A 228 7.12 -1.75 -9.33
N LEU A 229 8.42 -1.48 -9.49
CA LEU A 229 9.44 -2.50 -9.63
C LEU A 229 9.56 -3.37 -8.36
N THR A 230 9.42 -2.78 -7.16
CA THR A 230 9.42 -3.53 -5.89
C THR A 230 8.26 -4.53 -5.81
N VAL A 231 7.04 -4.09 -6.11
CA VAL A 231 5.84 -4.95 -6.12
C VAL A 231 6.01 -6.11 -7.10
N TRP A 232 6.48 -5.82 -8.32
CA TRP A 232 6.73 -6.86 -9.31
C TRP A 232 7.88 -7.79 -8.93
N SER A 233 8.96 -7.29 -8.31
CA SER A 233 10.05 -8.12 -7.80
C SER A 233 9.53 -9.16 -6.80
N VAL A 234 8.75 -8.73 -5.82
CA VAL A 234 8.18 -9.61 -4.79
C VAL A 234 7.25 -10.65 -5.41
N TRP A 235 6.43 -10.24 -6.38
CA TRP A 235 5.57 -11.16 -7.13
C TRP A 235 6.39 -12.26 -7.83
N TRP A 236 7.43 -11.88 -8.58
CA TRP A 236 8.29 -12.83 -9.27
C TRP A 236 9.10 -13.72 -8.30
N LEU A 237 9.52 -13.17 -7.16
CA LEU A 237 10.21 -13.93 -6.13
C LEU A 237 9.32 -15.01 -5.53
N ILE A 238 8.04 -14.69 -5.25
CA ILE A 238 7.06 -15.68 -4.79
C ILE A 238 6.84 -16.76 -5.85
N ARG A 239 6.73 -16.38 -7.14
CA ARG A 239 6.60 -17.34 -8.25
C ARG A 239 7.82 -18.26 -8.36
N TRP A 240 9.02 -17.74 -8.10
CA TRP A 240 10.23 -18.55 -8.01
C TRP A 240 10.18 -19.49 -6.80
N GLY A 241 9.83 -18.98 -5.62
CA GLY A 241 9.72 -19.79 -4.40
C GLY A 241 8.72 -20.94 -4.54
N ASP A 242 7.61 -20.71 -5.26
CA ASP A 242 6.61 -21.74 -5.56
C ASP A 242 7.16 -22.77 -6.58
N SER A 243 7.70 -22.31 -7.71
CA SER A 243 8.01 -23.19 -8.86
C SER A 243 9.45 -23.68 -8.99
N GLY A 244 10.39 -23.05 -8.30
CA GLY A 244 11.84 -23.31 -8.40
C GLY A 244 12.50 -22.85 -9.72
N ARG A 245 11.75 -22.25 -10.65
CA ARG A 245 12.26 -21.89 -11.98
C ARG A 245 13.16 -20.65 -11.91
N THR A 246 14.46 -20.82 -12.15
CA THR A 246 15.51 -19.78 -12.05
C THR A 246 15.19 -18.48 -12.78
N ARG A 247 14.53 -18.53 -13.94
CA ARG A 247 14.09 -17.34 -14.68
C ARG A 247 13.26 -16.36 -13.82
N PHE A 248 12.45 -16.86 -12.89
CA PHE A 248 11.65 -15.99 -12.02
C PHE A 248 12.50 -15.33 -10.94
N LEU A 249 13.56 -15.99 -10.46
CA LEU A 249 14.54 -15.38 -9.56
C LEU A 249 15.34 -14.29 -10.27
N LEU A 250 15.80 -14.56 -11.49
CA LEU A 250 16.52 -13.57 -12.31
C LEU A 250 15.65 -12.34 -12.56
N VAL A 251 14.40 -12.53 -12.99
CA VAL A 251 13.46 -11.44 -13.20
C VAL A 251 13.19 -10.69 -11.89
N ALA A 252 12.96 -11.39 -10.77
CA ALA A 252 12.79 -10.75 -9.47
C ALA A 252 14.01 -9.91 -9.08
N GLY A 253 15.22 -10.42 -9.30
CA GLY A 253 16.48 -9.73 -9.02
C GLY A 253 16.66 -8.48 -9.88
N LEU A 254 16.36 -8.56 -11.18
CA LEU A 254 16.40 -7.40 -12.09
C LEU A 254 15.41 -6.32 -11.67
N PHE A 255 14.17 -6.69 -11.34
CA PHE A 255 13.19 -5.75 -10.81
C PHE A 255 13.65 -5.12 -9.49
N TYR A 256 14.25 -5.89 -8.58
CA TYR A 256 14.75 -5.35 -7.31
C TYR A 256 15.93 -4.40 -7.50
N ALA A 257 16.90 -4.77 -8.33
CA ALA A 257 18.03 -3.91 -8.68
C ALA A 257 17.57 -2.62 -9.35
N GLY A 258 16.61 -2.70 -10.27
CA GLY A 258 16.00 -1.52 -10.88
C GLY A 258 15.21 -0.66 -9.88
N ALA A 259 14.56 -1.27 -8.88
CA ALA A 259 13.88 -0.53 -7.82
C ALA A 259 14.88 0.28 -6.98
N LEU A 260 16.00 -0.33 -6.58
CA LEU A 260 17.08 0.33 -5.87
C LEU A 260 17.75 1.44 -6.72
N GLY A 261 17.89 1.19 -8.03
CA GLY A 261 18.35 2.20 -8.98
C GLY A 261 17.34 3.31 -9.26
N ALA A 262 16.10 3.22 -8.80
CA ALA A 262 15.10 4.27 -8.92
C ALA A 262 14.96 5.11 -7.64
N TYR A 263 15.07 4.45 -6.48
CA TYR A 263 14.94 5.08 -5.17
C TYR A 263 15.58 4.22 -4.09
N GLU A 264 16.00 4.80 -2.97
CA GLU A 264 16.73 4.09 -1.91
C GLU A 264 15.79 3.29 -0.98
N GLN A 265 14.51 3.70 -0.89
CA GLN A 265 13.50 3.11 0.01
C GLN A 265 13.33 1.58 -0.12
N PRO A 266 13.44 0.94 -1.31
CA PRO A 266 13.41 -0.51 -1.46
C PRO A 266 14.53 -1.27 -0.72
N LEU A 267 15.56 -0.61 -0.17
CA LEU A 267 16.50 -1.26 0.77
C LEU A 267 15.75 -1.85 1.98
N ALA A 268 14.66 -1.21 2.41
CA ALA A 268 13.80 -1.70 3.48
C ALA A 268 13.09 -3.03 3.16
N LEU A 269 13.12 -3.47 1.89
CA LEU A 269 12.55 -4.74 1.48
C LEU A 269 13.40 -5.95 1.95
N VAL A 270 14.68 -5.75 2.29
CA VAL A 270 15.55 -6.83 2.79
C VAL A 270 14.95 -7.55 4.01
N PRO A 271 14.66 -6.87 5.15
CA PRO A 271 14.06 -7.53 6.31
C PRO A 271 12.68 -8.12 5.98
N VAL A 272 11.91 -7.46 5.13
CA VAL A 272 10.60 -7.93 4.66
C VAL A 272 10.77 -9.28 3.96
N ILE A 273 11.63 -9.41 2.95
CA ILE A 273 11.84 -10.69 2.24
C ILE A 273 12.47 -11.76 3.13
N VAL A 274 13.38 -11.42 4.04
CA VAL A 274 13.95 -12.37 4.99
C VAL A 274 12.84 -12.99 5.86
N VAL A 275 11.93 -12.18 6.38
CA VAL A 275 10.78 -12.67 7.16
C VAL A 275 9.83 -13.49 6.28
N LEU A 276 9.60 -13.12 5.01
CA LEU A 276 8.78 -13.91 4.07
C LEU A 276 9.37 -15.29 3.86
N ALA A 277 10.65 -15.33 3.51
CA ALA A 277 11.37 -16.56 3.23
C ALA A 277 11.37 -17.46 4.45
N TYR A 278 11.57 -16.89 5.64
CA TYR A 278 11.47 -17.62 6.90
C TYR A 278 10.05 -18.16 7.13
N ALA A 279 9.00 -17.37 6.90
CA ALA A 279 7.61 -17.80 6.99
C ALA A 279 7.28 -18.92 5.97
N MET A 280 7.91 -18.89 4.80
CA MET A 280 7.74 -19.86 3.72
C MET A 280 8.74 -21.03 3.75
N ARG A 281 9.62 -21.10 4.75
CA ARG A 281 10.76 -22.06 4.78
C ARG A 281 10.38 -23.53 4.63
N ARG A 282 9.21 -23.93 5.12
CA ARG A 282 8.72 -25.32 5.00
C ARG A 282 8.35 -25.68 3.56
N GLU A 283 7.77 -24.73 2.82
CA GLU A 283 7.35 -24.89 1.42
C GLU A 283 8.52 -24.69 0.46
N TRP A 284 9.31 -23.65 0.71
CA TRP A 284 10.41 -23.26 -0.19
C TRP A 284 11.67 -24.09 0.05
N ARG A 285 11.83 -24.69 1.23
CA ARG A 285 13.03 -25.45 1.65
C ARG A 285 14.28 -24.56 1.47
N TRP A 286 15.34 -25.08 0.84
CA TRP A 286 16.58 -24.34 0.56
C TRP A 286 16.34 -23.06 -0.26
N ARG A 287 15.26 -22.98 -1.05
CA ARG A 287 14.91 -21.79 -1.83
C ARG A 287 14.60 -20.59 -0.93
N ALA A 288 14.16 -20.79 0.32
CA ALA A 288 14.01 -19.67 1.25
C ALA A 288 15.34 -18.92 1.45
N TRP A 289 16.42 -19.66 1.70
CA TRP A 289 17.76 -19.09 1.89
C TRP A 289 18.27 -18.42 0.62
N VAL A 290 18.00 -18.99 -0.55
CA VAL A 290 18.42 -18.37 -1.82
C VAL A 290 17.60 -17.12 -2.14
N ALA A 291 16.31 -17.04 -1.77
CA ALA A 291 15.56 -15.77 -1.85
C ALA A 291 16.20 -14.68 -1.00
N SER A 292 16.43 -14.98 0.29
CA SER A 292 17.04 -14.03 1.23
C SER A 292 18.44 -13.63 0.78
N GLY A 293 19.29 -14.60 0.44
CA GLY A 293 20.65 -14.36 -0.02
C GLY A 293 20.70 -13.52 -1.29
N SER A 294 19.79 -13.75 -2.25
CA SER A 294 19.74 -12.97 -3.50
C SER A 294 19.37 -11.51 -3.25
N VAL A 295 18.35 -11.25 -2.42
CA VAL A 295 17.92 -9.88 -2.09
C VAL A 295 19.00 -9.14 -1.29
N ILE A 296 19.62 -9.82 -0.32
CA ILE A 296 20.75 -9.25 0.45
C ILE A 296 21.94 -8.94 -0.48
N ALA A 297 22.32 -9.87 -1.35
CA ALA A 297 23.45 -9.68 -2.26
C ALA A 297 23.24 -8.48 -3.20
N ILE A 298 22.03 -8.32 -3.75
CA ILE A 298 21.69 -7.16 -4.60
C ILE A 298 21.72 -5.86 -3.80
N ALA A 299 21.15 -5.84 -2.58
CA ALA A 299 21.17 -4.66 -1.72
C ALA A 299 22.59 -4.25 -1.32
N VAL A 300 23.44 -5.22 -0.95
CA VAL A 300 24.86 -4.98 -0.64
C VAL A 300 25.60 -4.48 -1.89
N GLY A 301 25.37 -5.10 -3.05
CA GLY A 301 25.95 -4.64 -4.32
C GLY A 301 25.58 -3.20 -4.66
N TYR A 302 24.31 -2.83 -4.47
CA TYR A 302 23.85 -1.44 -4.64
C TYR A 302 24.56 -0.48 -3.66
N LEU A 303 24.66 -0.84 -2.38
CA LEU A 303 25.34 0.00 -1.38
C LEU A 303 26.82 0.18 -1.72
N LEU A 304 27.52 -0.90 -2.08
CA LEU A 304 28.92 -0.84 -2.51
C LEU A 304 29.09 0.08 -3.71
N LEU A 305 28.21 -0.03 -4.72
CA LEU A 305 28.24 0.82 -5.89
C LEU A 305 27.98 2.29 -5.53
N ARG A 306 27.00 2.56 -4.67
CA ARG A 306 26.72 3.92 -4.18
C ARG A 306 27.92 4.52 -3.44
N PHE A 307 28.60 3.75 -2.58
CA PHE A 307 29.77 4.24 -1.86
C PHE A 307 31.03 4.35 -2.72
N ALA A 308 31.14 3.57 -3.78
CA ALA A 308 32.24 3.68 -4.73
C ALA A 308 32.08 4.91 -5.64
N LEU A 309 30.84 5.25 -6.02
CA LEU A 309 30.57 6.33 -6.97
C LEU A 309 30.26 7.68 -6.32
N LEU A 310 29.72 7.70 -5.10
CA LEU A 310 29.27 8.92 -4.43
C LEU A 310 29.93 9.12 -3.06
N PRO A 311 30.12 10.38 -2.64
CA PRO A 311 30.63 10.70 -1.30
C PRO A 311 29.80 10.06 -0.18
N ALA A 312 30.48 9.55 0.85
CA ALA A 312 29.84 9.04 2.06
C ALA A 312 29.21 10.16 2.92
N THR A 313 29.71 11.39 2.78
CA THR A 313 29.18 12.58 3.46
C THR A 313 27.81 12.96 2.91
N LEU A 314 26.90 13.36 3.80
CA LEU A 314 25.59 13.87 3.40
C LEU A 314 25.74 15.16 2.61
N SER A 315 25.03 15.27 1.49
CA SER A 315 24.92 16.53 0.75
C SER A 315 24.16 17.58 1.58
N GLY A 316 24.31 18.86 1.25
CA GLY A 316 23.54 19.93 1.90
C GLY A 316 22.03 19.72 1.78
N TYR A 317 21.56 19.23 0.62
CA TYR A 317 20.16 18.85 0.42
C TYR A 317 19.73 17.72 1.35
N GLN A 318 20.53 16.65 1.48
CA GLN A 318 20.21 15.53 2.37
C GLN A 318 20.14 15.98 3.84
N GLN A 319 21.02 16.89 4.26
CA GLN A 319 20.95 17.48 5.60
C GLN A 319 19.67 18.30 5.80
N GLN A 320 19.25 19.07 4.79
CA GLN A 320 17.99 19.81 4.83
C GLN A 320 16.75 18.91 4.85
N GLN A 321 16.84 17.70 4.29
CA GLN A 321 15.74 16.74 4.27
C GLN A 321 15.55 16.01 5.60
N LEU A 322 16.60 15.86 6.40
CA LEU A 322 16.51 15.27 7.73
C LEU A 322 15.70 16.19 8.65
N ARG A 323 14.74 15.60 9.39
CA ARG A 323 14.03 16.35 10.42
C ARG A 323 15.00 16.76 11.52
N SER A 324 14.89 18.02 11.97
CA SER A 324 15.63 18.53 13.13
C SER A 324 15.28 17.79 14.44
N ALA A 325 14.07 17.25 14.55
CA ALA A 325 13.60 16.49 15.71
C ALA A 325 13.28 15.03 15.36
N THR A 326 14.27 14.15 15.53
CA THR A 326 14.14 12.69 15.33
C THR A 326 13.00 12.07 16.14
N ALA A 327 12.74 12.56 17.36
CA ALA A 327 11.62 12.12 18.19
C ALA A 327 10.26 12.34 17.50
N LEU A 328 10.08 13.45 16.79
CA LEU A 328 8.86 13.70 16.01
C LEU A 328 8.76 12.73 14.83
N GLY A 329 9.88 12.42 14.17
CA GLY A 329 9.91 11.41 13.11
C GLY A 329 9.50 10.02 13.59
N MET A 330 10.00 9.60 14.76
CA MET A 330 9.60 8.32 15.38
C MET A 330 8.14 8.34 15.83
N LEU A 331 7.63 9.46 16.35
CA LEU A 331 6.21 9.58 16.68
C LEU A 331 5.34 9.42 15.42
N HIS A 332 5.69 10.06 14.31
CA HIS A 332 4.96 9.93 13.04
C HIS A 332 5.01 8.49 12.52
N PHE A 333 6.14 7.80 12.67
CA PHE A 333 6.26 6.38 12.35
C PHE A 333 5.28 5.54 13.17
N LEU A 334 5.27 5.72 14.49
CA LEU A 334 4.37 5.00 15.37
C LEU A 334 2.90 5.33 15.07
N GLN A 335 2.57 6.58 14.79
CA GLN A 335 1.21 7.01 14.39
C GLN A 335 0.76 6.39 13.07
N ALA A 336 1.67 6.18 12.11
CA ALA A 336 1.35 5.50 10.85
C ALA A 336 1.01 4.02 11.05
N LEU A 337 1.65 3.35 12.02
CA LEU A 337 1.41 1.94 12.36
C LEU A 337 0.24 1.76 13.33
N LEU A 338 0.07 2.69 14.26
CA LEU A 338 -0.92 2.69 15.33
C LEU A 338 -1.65 4.03 15.34
N PRO A 339 -2.67 4.21 14.46
CA PRO A 339 -3.41 5.46 14.35
C PRO A 339 -4.03 5.95 15.67
N LEU A 340 -4.33 5.03 16.59
CA LEU A 340 -4.79 5.30 17.94
C LEU A 340 -3.89 6.30 18.70
N LEU A 341 -2.59 6.36 18.39
CA LEU A 341 -1.67 7.32 18.99
C LEU A 341 -2.01 8.79 18.66
N ASN A 342 -2.69 9.06 17.54
CA ASN A 342 -3.20 10.40 17.25
C ASN A 342 -4.32 10.79 18.22
N HIS A 343 -5.18 9.84 18.56
CA HIS A 343 -6.30 10.07 19.49
C HIS A 343 -5.80 10.20 20.93
N PHE A 344 -4.81 9.41 21.34
CA PHE A 344 -4.15 9.63 22.63
C PHE A 344 -3.53 11.02 22.72
N ARG A 345 -2.92 11.51 21.64
CA ARG A 345 -2.41 12.90 21.59
C ARG A 345 -3.54 13.92 21.72
N TYR A 346 -4.69 13.69 21.09
CA TYR A 346 -5.88 14.53 21.29
C TYR A 346 -6.25 14.60 22.78
N TRP A 347 -6.45 13.45 23.44
CA TRP A 347 -6.83 13.40 24.86
C TRP A 347 -5.78 14.01 25.79
N LEU A 348 -4.49 13.82 25.50
CA LEU A 348 -3.41 14.48 26.25
C LEU A 348 -3.43 16.00 26.07
N THR A 349 -3.86 16.51 24.92
CA THR A 349 -3.89 17.95 24.61
C THR A 349 -5.11 18.61 25.25
N VAL A 350 -6.29 18.00 25.13
CA VAL A 350 -7.55 18.60 25.60
C VAL A 350 -7.87 18.27 27.07
N GLY A 351 -7.23 17.22 27.61
CA GLY A 351 -7.48 16.72 28.97
C GLY A 351 -8.87 16.08 29.13
N PHE A 352 -9.19 15.65 30.35
CA PHE A 352 -10.52 15.17 30.69
C PHE A 352 -11.41 16.36 31.09
N ASN A 353 -11.89 17.12 30.09
CA ASN A 353 -12.82 18.22 30.30
C ASN A 353 -14.24 17.78 29.91
N PRO A 354 -15.19 17.67 30.86
CA PRO A 354 -16.57 17.27 30.57
C PRO A 354 -17.28 18.13 29.50
N TYR A 355 -16.89 19.40 29.35
CA TYR A 355 -17.44 20.27 28.31
C TYR A 355 -17.14 19.78 26.89
N LEU A 356 -16.08 18.99 26.69
CA LEU A 356 -15.74 18.45 25.37
C LEU A 356 -16.80 17.50 24.83
N PHE A 357 -17.55 16.83 25.72
CA PHE A 357 -18.63 15.91 25.33
C PHE A 357 -19.89 16.62 24.81
N PHE A 358 -19.92 17.95 24.76
CA PHE A 358 -20.91 18.70 23.97
C PHE A 358 -20.52 18.82 22.49
N PHE A 359 -19.27 18.49 22.14
CA PHE A 359 -18.77 18.58 20.78
C PHE A 359 -18.66 17.20 20.12
N LYS A 360 -18.91 17.17 18.81
CA LYS A 360 -18.86 15.96 17.99
C LYS A 360 -17.49 15.28 18.02
N ASP A 361 -16.41 16.06 17.98
CA ASP A 361 -15.04 15.51 17.85
C ASP A 361 -14.63 14.64 19.05
N ALA A 362 -15.07 14.99 20.26
CA ALA A 362 -14.79 14.19 21.45
C ALA A 362 -15.49 12.83 21.38
N TRP A 363 -16.75 12.80 20.92
CA TRP A 363 -17.50 11.57 20.71
C TRP A 363 -16.89 10.72 19.59
N ASP A 364 -16.56 11.32 18.44
CA ASP A 364 -15.94 10.61 17.33
C ASP A 364 -14.62 9.95 17.76
N THR A 365 -13.79 10.69 18.49
CA THR A 365 -12.51 10.18 19.01
C THR A 365 -12.75 9.03 19.98
N LEU A 366 -13.65 9.20 20.96
CA LEU A 366 -13.94 8.17 21.96
C LEU A 366 -14.50 6.89 21.30
N ILE A 367 -15.45 7.04 20.38
CA ILE A 367 -16.07 5.93 19.66
C ILE A 367 -15.00 5.23 18.80
N ALA A 368 -14.12 5.97 18.12
CA ALA A 368 -13.04 5.39 17.33
C ALA A 368 -12.03 4.63 18.22
N ASP A 369 -11.70 5.14 19.42
CA ASP A 369 -10.84 4.48 20.38
C ASP A 369 -11.43 3.15 20.85
N LEU A 370 -12.71 3.15 21.21
CA LEU A 370 -13.43 1.93 21.60
C LEU A 370 -13.56 0.94 20.43
N ALA A 371 -13.73 1.45 19.20
CA ALA A 371 -13.78 0.64 17.99
C ALA A 371 -12.43 -0.02 17.66
N PHE A 372 -11.31 0.53 18.13
CA PHE A 372 -9.98 -0.02 17.88
C PHE A 372 -9.77 -1.42 18.50
N LEU A 373 -10.54 -1.79 19.52
CA LEU A 373 -10.55 -3.16 20.06
C LEU A 373 -10.84 -4.19 18.96
N GLY A 374 -11.70 -3.86 17.99
CA GLY A 374 -11.97 -4.69 16.83
C GLY A 374 -10.72 -4.96 15.99
N VAL A 375 -9.89 -3.93 15.78
CA VAL A 375 -8.61 -4.03 15.07
C VAL A 375 -7.66 -4.96 15.80
N LEU A 376 -7.52 -4.81 17.12
CA LEU A 376 -6.64 -5.66 17.93
C LEU A 376 -7.04 -7.14 17.84
N VAL A 377 -8.34 -7.44 17.93
CA VAL A 377 -8.85 -8.81 17.81
C VAL A 377 -8.65 -9.36 16.39
N ALA A 378 -8.87 -8.55 15.36
CA ALA A 378 -8.65 -8.93 13.96
C ALA A 378 -7.17 -9.27 13.71
N VAL A 379 -6.26 -8.39 14.15
CA VAL A 379 -4.81 -8.56 14.04
C VAL A 379 -4.36 -9.80 14.80
N TRP A 380 -4.82 -10.00 16.03
CA TRP A 380 -4.48 -11.18 16.83
C TRP A 380 -4.90 -12.49 16.15
N ARG A 381 -6.15 -12.56 15.67
CA ARG A 381 -6.69 -13.77 15.02
C ARG A 381 -6.08 -14.05 13.65
N SER A 382 -5.60 -13.02 12.95
CA SER A 382 -5.06 -13.12 11.60
C SER A 382 -3.61 -12.63 11.50
N TRP A 383 -2.81 -12.84 12.55
CA TRP A 383 -1.46 -12.27 12.70
C TRP A 383 -0.53 -12.55 11.52
N LYS A 384 -0.64 -13.71 10.86
CA LYS A 384 0.22 -14.02 9.70
C LYS A 384 0.03 -13.04 8.55
N TRP A 385 -1.22 -12.64 8.28
CA TRP A 385 -1.52 -11.63 7.27
C TRP A 385 -1.15 -10.23 7.74
N PHE A 386 -1.66 -9.83 8.91
CA PHE A 386 -1.46 -8.48 9.42
C PHE A 386 0.00 -8.20 9.74
N GLY A 387 0.69 -9.12 10.43
CA GLY A 387 2.10 -8.98 10.78
C GLY A 387 3.00 -8.85 9.55
N TRP A 388 2.69 -9.54 8.45
CA TRP A 388 3.41 -9.38 7.18
C TRP A 388 3.24 -7.98 6.59
N TRP A 389 2.00 -7.54 6.40
CA TRP A 389 1.73 -6.24 5.77
C TRP A 389 2.07 -5.06 6.69
N LEU A 390 2.03 -5.25 8.01
CA LEU A 390 2.50 -4.29 8.99
C LEU A 390 4.03 -4.19 8.96
N LEU A 391 4.74 -5.30 8.80
CA LEU A 391 6.18 -5.30 8.56
C LEU A 391 6.52 -4.59 7.25
N TRP A 392 5.75 -4.84 6.18
CA TRP A 392 5.91 -4.12 4.91
C TRP A 392 5.76 -2.61 5.11
N GLN A 393 4.62 -2.18 5.65
CA GLN A 393 4.32 -0.77 5.89
C GLN A 393 5.39 -0.12 6.77
N GLY A 394 5.71 -0.76 7.90
CA GLY A 394 6.66 -0.25 8.88
C GLY A 394 8.08 -0.19 8.35
N ALA A 395 8.62 -1.29 7.83
CA ALA A 395 9.99 -1.31 7.33
C ALA A 395 10.17 -0.28 6.20
N THR A 396 9.23 -0.21 5.26
CA THR A 396 9.34 0.72 4.12
C THR A 396 9.09 2.17 4.50
N TYR A 397 8.31 2.47 5.54
CA TYR A 397 8.05 3.84 5.98
C TYR A 397 9.09 4.38 6.97
N LEU A 398 9.71 3.52 7.79
CA LEU A 398 10.64 3.94 8.86
C LEU A 398 11.75 4.89 8.38
N PRO A 399 12.47 4.65 7.27
CA PRO A 399 13.49 5.59 6.82
C PRO A 399 12.90 6.96 6.45
N MET A 400 11.69 6.97 5.90
CA MET A 400 11.02 8.19 5.43
C MET A 400 10.43 9.01 6.58
N SER A 401 10.10 8.39 7.71
CA SER A 401 9.55 9.10 8.86
C SER A 401 10.56 10.06 9.49
N LEU A 402 11.85 9.84 9.25
CA LEU A 402 12.96 10.70 9.69
C LEU A 402 13.20 11.88 8.75
N LEU A 403 12.53 11.91 7.58
CA LEU A 403 12.64 12.98 6.59
C LEU A 403 11.44 13.93 6.66
N HIS A 404 11.58 15.13 6.11
CA HIS A 404 10.46 16.04 5.91
C HIS A 404 9.33 15.33 5.14
N PRO A 405 8.05 15.53 5.51
CA PRO A 405 6.97 14.74 4.93
C PRO A 405 6.71 15.17 3.47
N PHE A 406 7.02 14.27 2.54
CA PHE A 406 6.59 14.37 1.14
C PHE A 406 5.62 13.26 0.80
N GLU A 407 4.61 13.59 -0.02
CA GLU A 407 3.53 12.68 -0.41
C GLU A 407 4.04 11.35 -1.01
N HIS A 408 5.03 11.43 -1.91
CA HIS A 408 5.58 10.27 -2.59
C HIS A 408 6.31 9.28 -1.67
N TYR A 409 6.78 9.70 -0.48
CA TYR A 409 7.43 8.82 0.50
C TYR A 409 6.50 7.76 1.07
N TYR A 410 5.19 8.01 1.02
CA TYR A 410 4.17 7.09 1.50
C TYR A 410 3.81 6.01 0.47
N TYR A 411 4.23 6.12 -0.79
CA TYR A 411 3.70 5.29 -1.87
C TYR A 411 4.07 3.79 -1.76
N LEU A 412 5.31 3.46 -1.45
CA LEU A 412 5.70 2.07 -1.20
C LEU A 412 5.04 1.49 0.09
N PRO A 413 5.03 2.20 1.22
CA PRO A 413 4.29 1.79 2.42
C PRO A 413 2.79 1.60 2.19
N GLN A 414 2.19 2.41 1.31
CA GLN A 414 0.75 2.40 1.03
C GLN A 414 0.27 1.04 0.50
N ALA A 415 1.12 0.29 -0.21
CA ALA A 415 0.76 -1.06 -0.63
C ALA A 415 0.44 -1.97 0.58
N GLY A 416 1.22 -1.85 1.66
CA GLY A 416 1.00 -2.58 2.92
C GLY A 416 -0.18 -2.03 3.71
N GLN A 417 -0.29 -0.70 3.85
CA GLN A 417 -1.41 -0.07 4.52
C GLN A 417 -2.75 -0.45 3.88
N ASN A 418 -2.85 -0.33 2.55
CA ASN A 418 -4.04 -0.70 1.78
C ASN A 418 -4.45 -2.18 2.03
N ALA A 419 -3.47 -3.10 2.05
CA ALA A 419 -3.74 -4.51 2.33
C ALA A 419 -4.23 -4.78 3.77
N ILE A 420 -3.76 -3.99 4.75
CA ILE A 420 -4.24 -4.03 6.14
C ILE A 420 -5.68 -3.53 6.20
N ASP A 421 -5.94 -2.35 5.63
CA ASP A 421 -7.22 -1.65 5.71
C ASP A 421 -8.36 -2.49 5.13
N LEU A 422 -8.14 -3.09 3.95
CA LEU A 422 -9.11 -3.98 3.33
C LEU A 422 -9.34 -5.25 4.14
N ALA A 423 -8.29 -5.81 4.73
CA ALA A 423 -8.41 -7.03 5.53
C ALA A 423 -9.19 -6.76 6.82
N LEU A 424 -9.05 -5.58 7.42
CA LEU A 424 -9.89 -5.14 8.52
C LEU A 424 -11.36 -5.02 8.10
N MET A 425 -11.63 -4.42 6.95
CA MET A 425 -13.00 -4.37 6.39
C MET A 425 -13.57 -5.77 6.16
N ALA A 426 -12.84 -6.64 5.46
CA ALA A 426 -13.28 -8.00 5.16
C ALA A 426 -13.49 -8.85 6.43
N TRP A 427 -12.58 -8.72 7.40
CA TRP A 427 -12.70 -9.39 8.70
C TRP A 427 -13.92 -8.88 9.47
N GLY A 428 -14.14 -7.56 9.50
CA GLY A 428 -15.29 -6.95 10.17
C GLY A 428 -16.62 -7.42 9.60
N LEU A 429 -16.75 -7.40 8.27
CA LEU A 429 -17.93 -7.90 7.55
C LEU A 429 -18.20 -9.37 7.86
N GLN A 430 -17.17 -10.22 7.75
CA GLN A 430 -17.34 -11.64 7.98
C GLN A 430 -17.61 -11.96 9.45
N HIS A 431 -16.93 -11.28 10.38
CA HIS A 431 -17.12 -11.48 11.80
C HIS A 431 -18.57 -11.21 12.17
N THR A 432 -19.09 -10.04 11.78
CA THR A 432 -20.47 -9.68 12.07
C THR A 432 -21.46 -10.59 11.33
N HIS A 433 -21.20 -11.00 10.08
CA HIS A 433 -22.04 -11.97 9.38
C HIS A 433 -22.15 -13.30 10.15
N ARG A 434 -21.03 -13.85 10.65
CA ARG A 434 -21.04 -15.09 11.43
C ARG A 434 -21.83 -14.96 12.74
N ILE A 435 -21.73 -13.82 13.41
CA ILE A 435 -22.47 -13.58 14.65
C ILE A 435 -23.97 -13.53 14.38
N LEU A 436 -24.37 -12.82 13.32
CA LEU A 436 -25.77 -12.78 12.92
C LEU A 436 -26.26 -14.21 12.58
N HIS A 437 -25.53 -14.99 11.79
CA HIS A 437 -25.98 -16.33 11.36
C HIS A 437 -25.82 -17.47 12.38
N ARG A 438 -25.19 -17.25 13.55
CA ARG A 438 -24.94 -18.32 14.54
C ARG A 438 -26.22 -18.86 15.20
N GLY A 439 -27.30 -18.09 15.19
CA GLY A 439 -28.59 -18.49 15.74
C GLY A 439 -29.30 -19.61 14.97
N ASP A 440 -28.90 -19.89 13.73
CA ASP A 440 -29.61 -20.84 12.85
C ASP A 440 -29.23 -22.31 13.13
N SER A 441 -28.15 -22.59 13.88
CA SER A 441 -27.69 -23.96 14.18
C SER A 441 -28.19 -24.52 15.51
N LEU A 442 -29.01 -23.77 16.25
CA LEU A 442 -29.70 -24.25 17.44
C LEU A 442 -31.14 -24.60 17.08
N GLU A 443 -31.35 -25.49 16.09
CA GLU A 443 -32.59 -26.25 16.10
C GLU A 443 -32.61 -27.05 17.41
N PRO A 444 -33.62 -26.88 18.27
CA PRO A 444 -33.75 -27.75 19.42
C PRO A 444 -33.87 -29.17 18.87
N CYS A 445 -32.93 -30.05 19.23
CA CYS A 445 -33.14 -31.48 19.16
C CYS A 445 -34.46 -31.75 19.89
N ARG A 446 -35.57 -31.79 19.14
CA ARG A 446 -36.82 -32.34 19.61
C ARG A 446 -36.53 -33.83 19.77
N HIS A 447 -36.11 -34.21 20.97
CA HIS A 447 -36.21 -35.58 21.43
C HIS A 447 -37.69 -35.96 21.26
N VAL A 448 -37.94 -36.79 20.26
CA VAL A 448 -39.20 -37.53 20.06
C VAL A 448 -39.28 -38.61 21.12
#